data_AF-A0A133U563-F1
#
_entry.id   AF-A0A133U563-F1
#
_cell.length_a   1.000
_cell.length_b   1.000
_cell.length_c   1.000
_cell.angle_alpha   90.00
_cell.angle_beta   90.00
_cell.angle_gamma   90.00
#
_symmetry.space_group_name_H-M   'P 1'
#
loop_
_entity.id
_entity.type
_entity.pdbx_description
1 polymer ?
#
loop_
_entity_poly.entity_id
_entity_poly.type
_entity_poly.pdbx_seq_one_letter_code
_entity_poly.pdbx_strand_id
1 'polypeptide(L)'
;MQAATWSASGDRIVNYKTTSDKLEAPQEFKFEGSIIICLNRESALPELHALKSRSIFHRLELTYQQLVNGIFPKIAEKELDGNAEELCRFIKENSNPASELEIRDLMKSIDLYRYANRNGADWRELVDGIIDTDDELNLVWKLMNNGSTTKENVKKFKEETGKSRQTYFNKKKKLKKLVEK
;
A
#
# COMPACT_ATOMS: atom_id res chain seq x y z
N MET A 1 1.34 27.20 -7.72
CA MET A 1 2.18 26.07 -7.28
C MET A 1 3.54 26.00 -7.98
N GLN A 2 3.61 26.14 -9.31
CA GLN A 2 4.90 26.12 -10.03
C GLN A 2 5.93 27.15 -9.49
N ALA A 3 5.47 28.33 -9.09
CA ALA A 3 6.32 29.38 -8.52
C ALA A 3 6.96 29.03 -7.16
N ALA A 4 6.46 27.98 -6.48
CA ALA A 4 7.04 27.42 -5.25
C ALA A 4 8.04 26.29 -5.53
N THR A 5 8.21 25.88 -6.79
CA THR A 5 9.22 24.90 -7.22
C THR A 5 10.51 25.60 -7.64
N TRP A 6 11.60 24.84 -7.82
CA TRP A 6 12.91 25.38 -8.18
C TRP A 6 12.84 26.32 -9.39
N SER A 7 13.34 27.55 -9.21
CA SER A 7 13.50 28.56 -10.25
C SER A 7 14.98 28.62 -10.68
N ALA A 8 15.24 28.95 -11.94
CA ALA A 8 16.62 29.12 -12.44
C ALA A 8 17.34 30.31 -11.77
N SER A 9 16.59 31.24 -11.17
CA SER A 9 17.07 32.45 -10.51
C SER A 9 17.34 32.28 -9.00
N GLY A 10 17.18 31.08 -8.44
CA GLY A 10 17.48 30.77 -7.04
C GLY A 10 16.38 31.12 -6.04
N ASP A 11 15.63 32.21 -6.27
CA ASP A 11 14.51 32.60 -5.41
C ASP A 11 13.17 32.02 -5.86
N ARG A 12 12.42 31.43 -4.92
CA ARG A 12 11.08 30.87 -5.13
C ARG A 12 10.03 31.88 -4.70
N ILE A 13 9.59 32.71 -5.64
CA ILE A 13 8.64 33.79 -5.37
C ILE A 13 7.23 33.33 -5.70
N VAL A 14 6.34 33.30 -4.70
CA VAL A 14 4.93 32.95 -4.88
C VAL A 14 4.10 34.21 -4.95
N ASN A 15 3.32 34.34 -6.02
CA ASN A 15 2.35 35.41 -6.19
C ASN A 15 0.96 34.85 -6.44
N TYR A 16 -0.05 35.66 -6.14
CA TYR A 16 -1.44 35.36 -6.41
C TYR A 16 -2.18 36.68 -6.59
N LYS A 17 -3.20 36.67 -7.46
CA LYS A 17 -4.00 37.84 -7.76
C LYS A 17 -5.37 37.65 -7.11
N THR A 18 -5.68 38.47 -6.12
CA THR A 18 -7.04 38.59 -5.58
C THR A 18 -7.50 40.04 -5.65
N THR A 19 -8.77 40.24 -5.96
CA THR A 19 -9.44 41.54 -5.91
C THR A 19 -10.24 41.72 -4.62
N SER A 20 -10.12 40.79 -3.67
CA SER A 20 -10.85 40.82 -2.42
C SER A 20 -10.10 41.65 -1.37
N ASP A 21 -10.75 42.71 -0.91
CA ASP A 21 -10.30 43.59 0.17
C ASP A 21 -10.16 42.87 1.52
N LYS A 22 -10.75 41.67 1.65
CA LYS A 22 -10.72 40.82 2.86
C LYS A 22 -9.42 40.03 3.05
N LEU A 23 -8.46 40.12 2.12
CA LEU A 23 -7.21 39.38 2.22
C LEU A 23 -6.19 40.15 3.08
N GLU A 24 -5.85 39.59 4.24
CA GLU A 24 -4.74 40.06 5.08
C GLU A 24 -3.46 39.23 4.82
N ALA A 25 -2.89 39.37 3.62
CA ALA A 25 -1.64 38.71 3.27
C ALA A 25 -0.92 39.45 2.11
N PRO A 26 0.42 39.38 2.04
CA PRO A 26 1.16 40.03 0.96
C PRO A 26 0.84 39.36 -0.39
N GLN A 27 0.69 40.18 -1.43
CA GLN A 27 0.41 39.72 -2.82
C GLN A 27 1.54 38.85 -3.40
N GLU A 28 2.75 39.00 -2.85
CA GLU A 28 3.94 38.26 -3.22
C GLU A 28 4.77 37.95 -1.98
N PHE A 29 5.35 36.76 -1.90
CA PHE A 29 6.29 36.39 -0.85
C PHE A 29 7.31 35.36 -1.32
N LYS A 30 8.47 35.33 -0.67
CA LYS A 30 9.50 34.30 -0.87
C LYS A 30 9.11 33.02 -0.12
N PHE A 31 9.04 31.91 -0.83
CA PHE A 31 8.76 30.60 -0.27
C PHE A 31 10.06 29.87 0.07
N GLU A 32 10.32 29.68 1.36
CA GLU A 32 11.53 29.01 1.85
C GLU A 32 11.28 27.56 2.29
N GLY A 33 10.00 27.16 2.40
CA GLY A 33 9.61 25.83 2.86
C GLY A 33 9.82 24.70 1.85
N SER A 34 9.38 23.51 2.24
CA SER A 34 9.32 22.31 1.40
C SER A 34 7.87 21.86 1.29
N ILE A 35 7.45 21.41 0.10
CA ILE A 35 6.12 20.84 -0.14
C ILE A 35 6.30 19.35 -0.44
N ILE A 36 5.63 18.50 0.34
CA ILE A 36 5.55 17.06 0.07
C ILE A 36 4.12 16.77 -0.39
N ILE A 37 3.99 16.16 -1.57
CA ILE A 37 2.70 15.77 -2.13
C ILE A 37 2.64 14.25 -2.16
N CYS A 38 1.74 13.66 -1.37
CA CYS A 38 1.50 12.23 -1.34
C CYS A 38 0.20 11.92 -2.09
N LEU A 39 0.27 11.05 -3.09
CA LEU A 39 -0.88 10.65 -3.90
C LEU A 39 -1.03 9.13 -3.87
N ASN A 40 -2.26 8.64 -3.67
CA ASN A 40 -2.57 7.21 -3.72
C ASN A 40 -2.50 6.63 -5.15
N ARG A 41 -2.68 7.50 -6.15
CA ARG A 41 -2.60 7.15 -7.58
C ARG A 41 -2.02 8.31 -8.36
N GLU A 42 -1.44 8.00 -9.51
CA GLU A 42 -0.99 9.03 -10.44
C GLU A 42 -2.19 9.88 -10.87
N SER A 43 -2.03 11.20 -10.81
CA SER A 43 -3.08 12.13 -11.20
C SER A 43 -2.94 12.48 -12.68
N ALA A 44 -4.05 12.50 -13.39
CA ALA A 44 -4.11 12.94 -14.79
C ALA A 44 -4.12 14.48 -14.93
N LEU A 45 -4.05 15.22 -13.82
CA LEU A 45 -4.03 16.68 -13.84
C LEU A 45 -2.74 17.19 -14.49
N PRO A 46 -2.81 17.95 -15.59
CA PRO A 46 -1.63 18.48 -16.30
C PRO A 46 -0.67 19.27 -15.40
N GLU A 47 -1.21 19.98 -14.40
CA GLU A 47 -0.43 20.77 -13.45
C GLU A 47 0.51 19.90 -12.61
N LEU A 48 0.07 18.69 -12.24
CA LEU A 48 0.88 17.75 -11.46
C LEU A 48 1.98 17.10 -12.33
N HIS A 49 1.74 16.94 -13.63
CA HIS A 49 2.78 16.53 -14.57
C HIS A 49 3.92 17.56 -14.67
N ALA A 50 3.56 18.86 -14.72
CA ALA A 50 4.55 19.94 -14.74
C ALA A 50 5.36 20.03 -13.44
N LEU A 51 4.75 19.70 -12.29
CA LEU A 51 5.46 19.60 -11.02
C LEU A 51 6.40 18.40 -10.98
N LYS A 52 5.98 17.25 -11.52
CA LYS A 52 6.78 16.01 -11.54
C LYS A 52 8.17 16.21 -12.14
N SER A 53 8.28 16.95 -13.25
CA SER A 53 9.58 17.21 -13.91
C SER A 53 10.51 18.15 -13.13
N ARG A 54 9.99 18.89 -12.14
CA ARG A 54 10.71 19.89 -11.34
C ARG A 54 10.74 19.55 -9.85
N SER A 55 10.38 18.32 -9.52
CA SER A 55 10.31 17.82 -8.15
C SER A 55 11.10 16.52 -8.04
N ILE A 56 11.52 16.20 -6.83
CA ILE A 56 12.02 14.86 -6.52
C ILE A 56 10.80 13.94 -6.50
N PHE A 57 10.63 13.15 -7.56
CA PHE A 57 9.52 12.21 -7.69
C PHE A 57 9.93 10.82 -7.21
N HIS A 58 9.18 10.29 -6.25
CA HIS A 58 9.31 8.91 -5.80
C HIS A 58 8.00 8.16 -5.96
N ARG A 59 8.09 6.92 -6.44
CA ARG A 59 6.96 5.99 -6.50
C ARG A 59 7.19 4.88 -5.49
N LEU A 60 6.35 4.82 -4.47
CA LEU A 60 6.37 3.74 -3.49
C LEU A 60 5.43 2.63 -3.95
N GLU A 61 6.01 1.51 -4.36
CA GLU A 61 5.29 0.26 -4.60
C GLU A 61 5.94 -0.79 -3.70
N LEU A 62 5.15 -1.38 -2.80
CA LEU A 62 5.62 -2.40 -1.87
C LEU A 62 5.05 -3.75 -2.30
N THR A 63 5.91 -4.76 -2.42
CA THR A 63 5.46 -6.14 -2.60
C THR A 63 4.93 -6.69 -1.27
N TYR A 64 4.15 -7.77 -1.35
CA TYR A 64 3.69 -8.48 -0.15
C TYR A 64 4.86 -8.81 0.79
N GLN A 65 5.97 -9.35 0.25
CA GLN A 65 7.15 -9.71 1.03
C GLN A 65 7.83 -8.51 1.68
N GLN A 66 7.85 -7.34 1.00
CA GLN A 66 8.39 -6.10 1.59
C GLN A 66 7.54 -5.61 2.75
N LEU A 67 6.22 -5.79 2.70
CA LEU A 67 5.32 -5.48 3.80
C LEU A 67 5.55 -6.42 4.98
N VAL A 68 5.30 -7.72 4.80
CA VAL A 68 5.25 -8.67 5.93
C VAL A 68 6.62 -8.96 6.55
N ASN A 69 7.71 -8.94 5.78
CA ASN A 69 9.07 -9.19 6.34
C ASN A 69 9.85 -7.90 6.64
N GLY A 70 9.41 -6.75 6.14
CA GLY A 70 10.18 -5.50 6.18
C GLY A 70 9.50 -4.41 6.98
N ILE A 71 8.36 -3.93 6.49
CA ILE A 71 7.66 -2.77 7.06
C ILE A 71 6.88 -3.15 8.31
N PHE A 72 6.16 -4.28 8.30
CA PHE A 72 5.26 -4.65 9.39
C PHE A 72 6.01 -4.88 10.71
N PRO A 73 7.11 -5.66 10.77
CA PRO A 73 7.86 -5.84 12.01
C PRO A 73 8.35 -4.51 12.60
N LYS A 74 8.80 -3.56 11.75
CA LYS A 74 9.31 -2.26 12.22
C LYS A 74 8.22 -1.38 12.83
N ILE A 75 7.03 -1.38 12.24
CA ILE A 75 5.89 -0.64 12.77
C ILE A 75 5.41 -1.30 14.06
N ALA A 76 5.23 -2.62 14.05
CA ALA A 76 4.77 -3.36 15.21
C ALA A 76 5.73 -3.24 16.39
N GLU A 77 7.05 -3.31 16.17
CA GLU A 77 8.07 -3.17 17.23
C GLU A 77 7.96 -1.82 17.95
N LYS A 78 7.74 -0.75 17.17
CA LYS A 78 7.56 0.60 17.73
C LYS A 78 6.26 0.73 18.54
N GLU A 79 5.23 -0.04 18.18
CA GLU A 79 3.89 0.09 18.77
C GLU A 79 3.61 -0.93 19.89
N LEU A 80 4.26 -2.09 19.92
CA LEU A 80 3.85 -3.22 20.77
C LEU A 80 4.84 -3.64 21.86
N ASP A 81 5.90 -2.88 22.14
CA ASP A 81 6.85 -3.10 23.27
C ASP A 81 7.15 -4.60 23.52
N GLY A 82 7.71 -5.28 22.52
CA GLY A 82 8.14 -6.69 22.62
C GLY A 82 7.13 -7.76 22.21
N ASN A 83 5.87 -7.41 21.93
CA ASN A 83 4.87 -8.36 21.42
C ASN A 83 4.72 -8.35 19.88
N ALA A 84 5.57 -7.57 19.20
CA ALA A 84 5.49 -7.36 17.76
C ALA A 84 5.71 -8.64 16.95
N GLU A 85 6.61 -9.51 17.41
CA GLU A 85 6.97 -10.74 16.70
C GLU A 85 5.79 -11.71 16.62
N GLU A 86 5.02 -11.87 17.69
CA GLU A 86 3.88 -12.79 17.74
C GLU A 86 2.80 -12.38 16.73
N LEU A 87 2.41 -11.10 16.72
CA LEU A 87 1.42 -10.57 15.79
C LEU A 87 1.89 -10.67 14.34
N CYS A 88 3.13 -10.25 14.06
CA CYS A 88 3.66 -10.28 12.69
C CYS A 88 3.79 -11.71 12.16
N ARG A 89 4.19 -12.66 13.01
CA ARG A 89 4.26 -14.08 12.67
C ARG A 89 2.87 -14.62 12.33
N PHE A 90 1.87 -14.33 13.15
CA PHE A 90 0.49 -14.76 12.89
C PHE A 90 -0.04 -14.22 11.56
N ILE A 91 0.14 -12.92 11.28
CA ILE A 91 -0.27 -12.32 10.00
C ILE A 91 0.44 -13.05 8.85
N LYS A 92 1.74 -13.29 8.95
CA LYS A 92 2.53 -13.95 7.90
C LYS A 92 2.11 -15.40 7.65
N GLU A 93 1.72 -16.13 8.69
CA GLU A 93 1.29 -17.54 8.60
C GLU A 93 -0.13 -17.66 8.03
N ASN A 94 -1.00 -16.68 8.27
CA ASN A 94 -2.41 -16.72 7.86
C ASN A 94 -2.72 -15.87 6.62
N SER A 95 -1.72 -15.21 6.03
CA SER A 95 -1.90 -14.43 4.81
C SER A 95 -0.92 -14.84 3.71
N ASN A 96 -1.24 -14.39 2.50
CA ASN A 96 -0.35 -14.54 1.35
C ASN A 96 -0.58 -13.38 0.36
N PRO A 97 0.09 -13.34 -0.80
CA PRO A 97 -0.12 -12.25 -1.76
C PRO A 97 -1.58 -12.08 -2.24
N ALA A 98 -2.45 -13.09 -2.08
CA ALA A 98 -3.88 -12.96 -2.36
C ALA A 98 -4.66 -12.17 -1.30
N SER A 99 -4.07 -11.92 -0.12
CA SER A 99 -4.70 -11.20 0.99
C SER A 99 -4.58 -9.67 0.88
N GLU A 100 -3.90 -9.17 -0.18
CA GLU A 100 -3.73 -7.73 -0.49
C GLU A 100 -3.44 -6.80 0.70
N LEU A 101 -2.72 -7.31 1.70
CA LEU A 101 -2.49 -6.60 2.96
C LEU A 101 -1.89 -5.21 2.73
N GLU A 102 -2.39 -4.24 3.48
CA GLU A 102 -1.83 -2.89 3.54
C GLU A 102 -1.34 -2.55 4.95
N ILE A 103 -0.56 -1.46 5.07
CA ILE A 103 -0.11 -0.95 6.37
C ILE A 103 -1.31 -0.66 7.30
N ARG A 104 -2.45 -0.24 6.72
CA ARG A 104 -3.67 0.01 7.49
C ARG A 104 -4.19 -1.23 8.21
N ASP A 105 -4.06 -2.41 7.60
CA ASP A 105 -4.56 -3.65 8.19
C ASP A 105 -3.68 -4.10 9.36
N LEU A 106 -2.37 -3.86 9.28
CA LEU A 106 -1.48 -4.00 10.44
C LEU A 106 -1.89 -3.07 11.58
N MET A 107 -2.16 -1.78 11.30
CA MET A 107 -2.55 -0.82 12.34
C MET A 107 -3.82 -1.26 13.06
N LYS A 108 -4.84 -1.71 12.32
CA LYS A 108 -6.06 -2.30 12.91
C LYS A 108 -5.73 -3.53 13.75
N SER A 109 -4.84 -4.39 13.25
CA SER A 109 -4.45 -5.62 13.95
C SER A 109 -3.74 -5.32 15.27
N ILE A 110 -2.90 -4.28 15.31
CA ILE A 110 -2.26 -3.77 16.54
C ILE A 110 -3.31 -3.27 17.54
N ASP A 111 -4.31 -2.52 17.07
CA ASP A 111 -5.38 -2.01 17.93
C ASP A 111 -6.23 -3.15 18.50
N LEU A 112 -6.58 -4.15 17.69
CA LEU A 112 -7.30 -5.35 18.12
C LEU A 112 -6.48 -6.19 19.10
N TYR A 113 -5.18 -6.34 18.86
CA TYR A 113 -4.25 -7.02 19.76
C TYR A 113 -4.24 -6.34 21.15
N ARG A 114 -4.06 -5.01 21.19
CA ARG A 114 -4.09 -4.22 22.43
C ARG A 114 -5.44 -4.33 23.13
N TYR A 115 -6.53 -4.26 22.38
CA TYR A 115 -7.89 -4.39 22.92
C TYR A 115 -8.09 -5.77 23.56
N ALA A 116 -7.77 -6.85 22.85
CA ALA A 116 -8.01 -8.20 23.33
C ALA A 116 -7.18 -8.51 24.58
N ASN A 117 -5.90 -8.12 24.60
CA ASN A 117 -5.03 -8.31 25.76
C ASN A 117 -5.52 -7.56 27.00
N ARG A 118 -6.13 -6.38 26.84
CA ARG A 118 -6.74 -5.63 27.97
C ARG A 118 -8.04 -6.26 28.48
N ASN A 119 -8.76 -6.98 27.62
CA ASN A 119 -10.10 -7.52 27.93
C ASN A 119 -10.12 -9.04 28.10
N GLY A 120 -8.97 -9.71 28.01
CA GLY A 120 -8.87 -11.18 28.11
C GLY A 120 -9.52 -11.94 26.95
N ALA A 121 -9.62 -11.31 25.77
CA ALA A 121 -10.16 -11.95 24.57
C ALA A 121 -9.03 -12.54 23.71
N ASP A 122 -9.37 -13.46 22.79
CA ASP A 122 -8.42 -13.96 21.80
C ASP A 122 -8.29 -12.96 20.65
N TRP A 123 -7.11 -12.34 20.53
CA TRP A 123 -6.84 -11.41 19.43
C TRP A 123 -6.73 -12.13 18.09
N ARG A 124 -6.40 -13.43 18.05
CA ARG A 124 -6.16 -14.16 16.80
C ARG A 124 -7.41 -14.21 15.96
N GLU A 125 -8.56 -14.52 16.57
CA GLU A 125 -9.85 -14.53 15.88
C GLU A 125 -10.22 -13.14 15.34
N LEU A 126 -9.92 -12.08 16.11
CA LEU A 126 -10.20 -10.71 15.69
C LEU A 126 -9.32 -10.28 14.51
N VAL A 127 -8.04 -10.63 14.54
CA VAL A 127 -7.07 -10.30 13.49
C VAL A 127 -7.32 -11.15 12.24
N ASP A 128 -7.68 -12.41 12.38
CA ASP A 128 -8.06 -13.27 11.25
C ASP A 128 -9.21 -12.67 10.44
N GLY A 129 -10.21 -12.09 11.11
CA GLY A 129 -11.30 -11.34 10.47
C GLY A 129 -10.87 -10.08 9.71
N ILE A 130 -9.65 -9.57 9.90
CA ILE A 130 -9.08 -8.47 9.11
C ILE A 130 -8.34 -8.98 7.87
N ILE A 131 -7.83 -10.21 7.89
CA ILE A 131 -7.08 -10.81 6.79
C ILE A 131 -8.07 -11.27 5.71
N ASP A 132 -8.55 -10.32 4.92
CA ASP A 132 -9.41 -10.60 3.77
C ASP A 132 -8.58 -11.18 2.62
N THR A 133 -8.95 -12.37 2.15
CA THR A 133 -8.21 -13.08 1.12
C THR A 133 -9.12 -13.44 -0.04
N ASP A 134 -8.80 -12.97 -1.26
CA ASP A 134 -9.56 -13.34 -2.46
C ASP A 134 -9.40 -14.84 -2.72
N ASP A 135 -10.49 -15.59 -2.57
CA ASP A 135 -10.52 -17.05 -2.68
C ASP A 135 -9.96 -17.57 -4.00
N GLU A 136 -10.31 -16.92 -5.11
CA GLU A 136 -9.84 -17.33 -6.44
C GLU A 136 -8.35 -17.01 -6.62
N LEU A 137 -7.85 -15.89 -6.10
CA LEU A 137 -6.42 -15.57 -6.10
C LEU A 137 -5.65 -16.52 -5.18
N ASN A 138 -6.20 -16.85 -4.02
CA ASN A 138 -5.62 -17.80 -3.08
C ASN A 138 -5.54 -19.20 -3.68
N LEU A 139 -6.59 -19.63 -4.40
CA LEU A 139 -6.56 -20.86 -5.16
C LEU A 139 -5.43 -20.85 -6.20
N VAL A 140 -5.32 -19.78 -7.00
CA VAL A 140 -4.23 -19.66 -7.98
C VAL A 140 -2.87 -19.68 -7.29
N TRP A 141 -2.73 -19.01 -6.15
CA TRP A 141 -1.49 -19.02 -5.35
C TRP A 141 -1.13 -20.44 -4.89
N LYS A 142 -2.08 -21.19 -4.31
CA LYS A 142 -1.90 -22.58 -3.90
C LYS A 142 -1.51 -23.47 -5.08
N LEU A 143 -2.18 -23.32 -6.21
CA LEU A 143 -1.88 -24.06 -7.44
C LEU A 143 -0.47 -23.73 -7.97
N MET A 144 -0.04 -22.47 -7.92
CA MET A 144 1.31 -22.10 -8.36
C MET A 144 2.42 -22.72 -7.52
N ASN A 145 2.16 -23.04 -6.25
CA ASN A 145 3.15 -23.52 -5.29
C ASN A 145 3.03 -25.02 -4.94
N ASN A 146 2.15 -25.78 -5.62
CA ASN A 146 1.91 -27.20 -5.34
C ASN A 146 2.85 -28.17 -6.10
N GLY A 147 3.79 -27.65 -6.90
CA GLY A 147 4.71 -28.45 -7.73
C GLY A 147 4.11 -29.07 -9.01
N SER A 148 2.82 -28.86 -9.28
CA SER A 148 2.15 -29.38 -10.49
C SER A 148 2.45 -28.54 -11.74
N THR A 149 2.20 -29.11 -12.92
CA THR A 149 2.42 -28.40 -14.19
C THR A 149 1.39 -27.29 -14.40
N THR A 150 1.74 -26.28 -15.22
CA THR A 150 0.79 -25.20 -15.56
C THR A 150 -0.48 -25.73 -16.23
N LYS A 151 -0.40 -26.83 -17.00
CA LYS A 151 -1.56 -27.43 -17.66
C LYS A 151 -2.53 -28.05 -16.65
N GLU A 152 -2.01 -28.77 -15.66
CA GLU A 152 -2.80 -29.36 -14.57
C GLU A 152 -3.43 -28.27 -13.70
N ASN A 153 -2.67 -27.24 -13.34
CA ASN A 153 -3.17 -26.12 -12.54
C ASN A 153 -4.30 -25.36 -13.25
N VAL A 154 -4.18 -25.14 -14.56
CA VAL A 154 -5.28 -24.55 -15.35
C VAL A 154 -6.51 -25.46 -15.34
N LYS A 155 -6.34 -26.77 -15.52
CA LYS A 155 -7.46 -27.73 -15.50
C LYS A 155 -8.18 -27.69 -14.15
N LYS A 156 -7.43 -27.80 -13.05
CA LYS A 156 -7.97 -27.77 -11.68
C LYS A 156 -8.67 -26.44 -11.36
N PHE A 157 -8.08 -25.31 -11.74
CA PHE A 157 -8.73 -24.00 -11.57
C PHE A 157 -10.08 -23.92 -12.31
N LYS A 158 -10.14 -24.44 -13.55
CA LYS A 158 -11.40 -24.47 -14.31
C LYS A 158 -12.46 -25.35 -13.65
N GLU A 159 -12.05 -26.50 -13.09
CA GLU A 159 -12.94 -27.44 -12.41
C GLU A 159 -13.50 -26.84 -11.11
N GLU A 160 -12.68 -26.15 -10.33
CA GLU A 160 -13.11 -25.58 -9.04
C GLU A 160 -13.91 -24.27 -9.17
N THR A 161 -13.57 -23.43 -10.16
CA THR A 161 -14.17 -22.09 -10.28
C THR A 161 -15.18 -21.94 -11.41
N GLY A 162 -15.19 -22.88 -12.37
CA GLY A 162 -15.95 -22.74 -13.63
C GLY A 162 -15.42 -21.65 -14.57
N LYS A 163 -14.33 -20.95 -14.22
CA LYS A 163 -13.80 -19.82 -15.00
C LYS A 163 -12.92 -20.28 -16.16
N SER A 164 -12.60 -19.33 -17.05
CA SER A 164 -11.78 -19.60 -18.23
C SER A 164 -10.28 -19.73 -17.89
N ARG A 165 -9.53 -20.40 -18.79
CA ARG A 165 -8.06 -20.41 -18.77
C ARG A 165 -7.47 -19.00 -18.73
N GLN A 166 -8.07 -18.05 -19.45
CA GLN A 166 -7.61 -16.67 -19.48
C GLN A 166 -7.70 -16.01 -18.09
N THR A 167 -8.77 -16.29 -17.34
CA THR A 167 -8.96 -15.78 -15.97
C THR A 167 -7.83 -16.26 -15.06
N TYR A 168 -7.46 -17.55 -15.13
CA TYR A 168 -6.31 -18.09 -14.41
C TYR A 168 -5.02 -17.31 -14.71
N PHE A 169 -4.70 -17.09 -15.99
CA PHE A 169 -3.46 -16.38 -16.36
C PHE A 169 -3.47 -14.91 -15.94
N ASN A 170 -4.62 -14.25 -15.98
CA ASN A 170 -4.77 -12.88 -15.49
C ASN A 170 -4.49 -12.80 -13.98
N LYS A 171 -5.06 -13.71 -13.19
CA LYS A 171 -4.82 -13.80 -11.74
C LYS A 171 -3.37 -14.18 -11.42
N LYS A 172 -2.81 -15.16 -12.13
CA LYS A 172 -1.38 -15.53 -12.02
C LYS A 172 -0.47 -14.33 -12.31
N LYS A 173 -0.79 -13.52 -13.32
CA LYS A 173 -0.06 -12.29 -13.64
C LYS A 173 -0.18 -11.25 -12.51
N LYS A 174 -1.36 -11.10 -11.92
CA LYS A 174 -1.60 -10.21 -10.76
C LYS A 174 -0.73 -10.64 -9.57
N LEU A 175 -0.77 -11.92 -9.18
CA LEU A 175 0.05 -12.47 -8.09
C LEU A 175 1.54 -12.30 -8.33
N LYS A 176 2.02 -12.54 -9.55
CA LYS A 176 3.43 -12.31 -9.89
C LYS A 176 3.87 -10.88 -9.61
N LYS A 177 3.05 -9.86 -9.92
CA LYS A 177 3.39 -8.46 -9.59
C LYS A 177 3.45 -8.17 -8.09
N LEU A 178 2.69 -8.93 -7.29
CA LEU A 178 2.66 -8.78 -5.83
C LEU A 178 3.85 -9.47 -5.14
N VAL A 179 4.56 -10.34 -5.87
CA VAL A 179 5.71 -11.13 -5.37
C VAL A 179 7.03 -10.69 -5.99
N GLU A 180 7.07 -10.58 -7.31
CA GLU A 180 8.22 -10.23 -8.13
C GLU A 180 8.15 -8.72 -8.46
N LYS A 181 9.27 -7.99 -8.27
CA LYS A 181 9.50 -6.71 -8.95
C LYS A 181 10.34 -6.95 -10.19
#